data_AF-A0A2X0IYZ3-F1
#
_entry.id   AF-A0A2X0IYZ3-F1
#
_cell.length_a   1.000
_cell.length_b   1.000
_cell.length_c   1.000
_cell.angle_alpha   90.00
_cell.angle_beta   90.00
_cell.angle_gamma   90.00
#
_symmetry.space_group_name_H-M   'P 1'
#
loop_
_entity.id
_entity.type
_entity.pdbx_description
1 polymer ?
#
loop_
_entity_poly.entity_id
_entity_poly.type
_entity_poly.pdbx_seq_one_letter_code
_entity_poly.pdbx_strand_id
1 'polypeptide(L)' 'MDFLLPVVKECRPILDARGMDAVQRHLVDRDVAILPAILVTRGLLGWDETSLATARDIVCASPARNAG' A
#
# COMPACT_ATOMS: atom_id res chain seq x y z
N MET A 1 0.61 1.37 16.49
CA MET A 1 0.54 1.33 15.00
C MET A 1 -0.90 1.22 14.50
N ASP A 2 -1.91 1.52 15.35
CA ASP A 2 -3.32 1.23 15.07
C ASP A 2 -4.00 2.20 14.09
N PHE A 3 -3.38 3.36 13.84
CA PHE A 3 -3.91 4.38 12.95
C PHE A 3 -3.95 3.95 11.47
N LEU A 4 -3.19 2.92 11.08
CA LEU A 4 -3.19 2.39 9.71
C LEU A 4 -4.13 1.21 9.52
N LEU A 5 -4.61 0.58 10.61
CA LEU A 5 -5.50 -0.58 10.52
C LEU A 5 -6.79 -0.29 9.74
N PRO A 6 -7.44 0.89 9.85
CA PRO A 6 -8.60 1.19 9.03
C PRO A 6 -8.28 1.19 7.53
N VAL A 7 -7.16 1.79 7.14
CA VAL A 7 -6.73 1.87 5.73
C VAL A 7 -6.33 0.49 5.20
N VAL A 8 -5.62 -0.32 6.00
CA VAL A 8 -5.28 -1.70 5.63
C VAL A 8 -6.56 -2.54 5.42
N LYS A 9 -7.56 -2.42 6.31
CA LYS A 9 -8.83 -3.12 6.18
C LYS A 9 -9.61 -2.68 4.93
N GLU A 10 -9.60 -1.38 4.64
CA GLU A 10 -10.24 -0.82 3.45
C GLU A 10 -9.55 -1.29 2.16
N CYS A 11 -8.22 -1.37 2.14
CA CYS A 11 -7.47 -1.79 0.96
C CYS A 11 -7.45 -3.31 0.75
N ARG A 12 -7.73 -4.13 1.78
CA ARG A 12 -7.75 -5.60 1.67
C ARG A 12 -8.65 -6.11 0.52
N PRO A 13 -9.94 -5.72 0.40
CA PRO A 13 -10.77 -6.17 -0.71
C PRO A 13 -10.27 -5.69 -2.08
N ILE A 14 -9.59 -4.55 -2.16
CA ILE A 14 -8.99 -4.05 -3.41
C ILE A 14 -7.82 -4.94 -3.80
N LEU A 15 -6.96 -5.30 -2.84
CA LEU A 15 -5.84 -6.21 -3.06
C LEU A 15 -6.33 -7.57 -3.56
N ASP A 16 -7.34 -8.14 -2.90
CA ASP A 16 -7.87 -9.46 -3.22
C ASP A 16 -8.53 -9.51 -4.62
N ALA A 17 -9.19 -8.41 -5.03
CA ALA A 17 -9.90 -8.36 -6.30
C ALA A 17 -9.06 -7.89 -7.49
N ARG A 18 -8.10 -6.98 -7.27
CA ARG A 18 -7.43 -6.23 -8.34
C ARG A 18 -5.91 -6.14 -8.20
N GLY A 19 -5.34 -6.68 -7.13
CA GLY A 19 -3.90 -6.69 -6.90
C GLY A 19 -3.33 -5.37 -6.39
N MET A 20 -2.00 -5.35 -6.19
CA MET A 20 -1.31 -4.29 -5.48
C MET A 20 -1.27 -2.95 -6.23
N ASP A 21 -1.20 -2.95 -7.56
CA ASP A 21 -1.20 -1.70 -8.33
C ASP A 21 -2.52 -0.93 -8.19
N ALA A 22 -3.65 -1.64 -8.11
CA ALA A 22 -4.95 -1.03 -7.82
C ALA A 22 -5.00 -0.43 -6.41
N VAL A 23 -4.35 -1.08 -5.42
CA VAL A 23 -4.19 -0.52 -4.08
C VAL A 23 -3.37 0.77 -4.13
N GLN A 24 -2.25 0.79 -4.84
CA GLN A 24 -1.43 2.00 -4.94
C GLN A 24 -2.18 3.13 -5.65
N ARG A 25 -2.94 2.82 -6.69
CA ARG A 25 -3.81 3.81 -7.35
C ARG A 25 -4.86 4.38 -6.40
N HIS A 26 -5.56 3.53 -5.65
CA HIS A 26 -6.54 3.96 -4.64
C HIS A 26 -5.92 4.88 -3.59
N LEU A 27 -4.71 4.56 -3.14
CA LEU A 27 -3.99 5.40 -2.17
C LEU A 27 -3.53 6.74 -2.79
N VAL A 28 -3.17 6.78 -4.08
CA VAL A 28 -2.89 8.04 -4.80
C VAL A 28 -4.15 8.89 -4.93
N ASP A 29 -5.27 8.30 -5.35
CA ASP A 29 -6.55 9.00 -5.53
C ASP A 29 -7.09 9.58 -4.21
N ARG A 30 -6.56 9.13 -3.05
CA ARG A 30 -6.86 9.62 -1.70
C ARG A 30 -5.77 10.54 -1.12
N ASP A 31 -4.83 11.02 -1.94
CA ASP A 31 -3.71 11.85 -1.53
C ASP A 31 -2.84 11.25 -0.41
N VAL A 32 -2.79 9.92 -0.31
CA VAL A 32 -1.96 9.24 0.68
C VAL A 32 -0.50 9.35 0.26
N ALA A 33 0.29 10.03 1.09
CA ALA A 33 1.73 10.20 0.89
C ALA A 33 2.48 8.86 0.86
N ILE A 34 3.70 8.89 0.33
CA ILE A 34 4.50 7.68 0.08
C ILE A 34 4.81 6.89 1.35
N LEU A 35 5.15 7.55 2.46
CA LEU A 35 5.49 6.89 3.72
C LEU A 35 4.30 6.10 4.31
N PRO A 36 3.11 6.69 4.48
CA PRO A 36 1.91 5.92 4.84
C PRO A 36 1.58 4.79 3.86
N ALA A 37 1.76 5.00 2.56
CA ALA A 37 1.50 3.97 1.55
C ALA A 37 2.42 2.74 1.71
N ILE A 38 3.69 2.96 2.06
CA ILE A 38 4.65 1.88 2.39
C ILE A 38 4.17 1.08 3.59
N LEU A 39 3.71 1.76 4.64
CA LEU A 39 3.23 1.08 5.85
C LEU A 39 1.93 0.32 5.60
N VAL A 40 1.00 0.87 4.81
CA VAL A 40 -0.23 0.16 4.39
C VAL A 40 0.12 -1.07 3.55
N THR A 41 1.05 -0.94 2.61
CA THR A 41 1.53 -2.04 1.76
C THR A 41 2.14 -3.16 2.61
N ARG A 42 2.98 -2.80 3.59
CA ARG A 42 3.54 -3.75 4.55
C ARG A 42 2.45 -4.44 5.38
N GLY A 43 1.47 -3.68 5.87
CA GLY A 43 0.36 -4.25 6.64
C GLY A 43 -0.53 -5.18 5.84
N LEU A 44 -0.69 -4.93 4.54
CA LEU A 44 -1.41 -5.82 3.63
C LEU A 44 -0.66 -7.12 3.36
N LEU A 45 0.66 -7.07 3.22
CA LEU A 45 1.50 -8.23 2.94
C LEU A 45 1.92 -9.02 4.18
N GLY A 46 1.57 -8.52 5.37
CA GLY A 46 1.94 -9.11 6.65
C GLY A 46 3.10 -8.37 7.30
N TRP A 47 2.89 -7.91 8.54
CA TRP A 47 3.85 -7.05 9.25
C TRP A 47 5.16 -7.76 9.58
N ASP A 48 5.08 -9.07 9.86
CA ASP A 48 6.19 -9.90 10.29
C ASP A 48 6.86 -10.57 9.08
N GLU A 49 6.09 -10.84 8.04
CA GLU A 49 6.52 -11.50 6.81
C GLU A 49 7.19 -10.52 5.83
N THR A 50 6.82 -9.24 5.90
CA THR A 50 7.27 -8.22 4.95
C THR A 50 8.15 -7.18 5.60
N SER A 51 9.40 -7.08 5.11
CA SER A 51 10.32 -6.03 5.53
C SER A 51 9.87 -4.65 5.03
N LEU A 52 10.28 -3.59 5.74
CA LEU A 52 10.00 -2.22 5.29
C LEU A 52 10.66 -1.89 3.94
N ALA A 53 11.84 -2.45 3.68
CA ALA A 53 12.53 -2.27 2.40
C ALA A 53 11.75 -2.91 1.25
N THR A 54 11.25 -4.13 1.43
CA THR A 54 10.40 -4.82 0.44
C THR A 54 9.13 -4.02 0.14
N ALA A 55 8.45 -3.52 1.18
CA ALA A 55 7.26 -2.70 0.99
C ALA A 55 7.58 -1.37 0.26
N ARG A 56 8.72 -0.73 0.56
CA ARG A 56 9.20 0.45 -0.16
C ARG A 56 9.42 0.16 -1.63
N ASP A 57 10.13 -0.92 -1.94
CA ASP A 57 10.48 -1.25 -3.32
C ASP A 57 9.22 -1.53 -4.16
N ILE A 58 8.20 -2.18 -3.59
CA ILE A 58 6.89 -2.36 -4.22
C ILE A 58 6.20 -1.02 -4.50
N VAL A 59 6.14 -0.12 -3.52
CA VAL A 59 5.50 1.19 -3.68
C VAL A 59 6.22 2.03 -4.74
N CYS A 60 7.55 2.06 -4.72
CA CYS A 60 8.37 2.81 -5.68
C CYS A 60 8.33 2.22 -7.10
N ALA A 61 8.10 0.91 -7.23
CA ALA A 61 7.94 0.27 -8.54
C ALA A 61 6.54 0.48 -9.15
N SER A 62 5.54 0.89 -8.36
CA SER A 62 4.17 0.96 -8.84
C SER A 62 3.99 2.04 -9.91
N PRO A 63 3.44 1.69 -11.10
CA PRO A 63 3.14 2.67 -12.14
C PRO A 63 2.21 3.78 -11.66
N ALA A 64 1.27 3.47 -10.76
CA ALA A 64 0.34 4.44 -10.19
C ALA A 64 1.04 5.57 -9.42
N ARG A 65 2.24 5.32 -8.87
CA ARG A 65 3.05 6.28 -8.11
C ARG A 65 4.04 7.04 -8.98
N ASN A 66 4.36 6.51 -10.17
CA ASN A 66 5.31 7.09 -11.12
C ASN A 66 4.60 7.81 -12.28
N ALA A 67 3.29 7.63 -12.42
CA ALA A 67 2.44 8.42 -13.31
C ALA A 67 2.20 9.80 -12.68
N GLY A 68 3.15 10.72 -12.91
CA GLY A 68 2.95 12.16 -12.74
C GLY A 68 2.24 12.75 -13.95
#